data_AF-V8CNH1-F1
#
_entry.id   AF-V8CNH1-F1
#
_cell.length_a   1.000
_cell.length_b   1.000
_cell.length_c   1.000
_cell.angle_alpha   90.00
_cell.angle_beta   90.00
_cell.angle_gamma   90.00
#
_symmetry.space_group_name_H-M   'P 1'
#
loop_
_entity.id
_entity.type
_entity.pdbx_description
1 polymer ?
#
loop_
_entity_poly.entity_id
_entity_poly.type
_entity_poly.pdbx_seq_one_letter_code
_entity_poly.pdbx_strand_id
1 'polypeptide(L)'
;MLMLCFVAQYAEAFKITAKKVQLPENDNNTIFWIIAVVVGLAILLWLYNNSSKIKSLFRFFRGNIQMAKETDLTEDQQRKVLLSGVFSSQKSALMNTIKTGMDREERQTMLAKGWGIPNKESAIDTLNYLEHAGTRRFFPQVVEALKLKNKKAIQQYLADTFQNEGDIRGCWEQVQYAFGSIDSLMKEQIIKDEADFVRIGPDAWDAGRLVFMARLCREQDYITDEQMWQYIDAADEIAHRTLTCWEDFGKSYIIGRCLWCGTANYFEVMAGHARDMYSNPKSPWKSIRF
;
A
#
# COMPACT_ATOMS: atom_id res chain seq x y z
N MET A 1 87.11 -66.24 -27.52
CA MET A 1 87.70 -66.04 -28.85
C MET A 1 86.59 -65.56 -29.76
N LEU A 2 86.63 -64.27 -30.11
CA LEU A 2 86.31 -63.69 -31.42
C LEU A 2 84.95 -63.97 -32.10
N MET A 3 84.43 -62.85 -32.62
CA MET A 3 83.59 -62.69 -33.82
C MET A 3 82.09 -62.97 -33.65
N LEU A 4 81.27 -61.91 -33.69
CA LEU A 4 80.72 -61.29 -34.91
C LEU A 4 79.72 -62.24 -35.58
N CYS A 5 78.44 -61.85 -35.58
CA CYS A 5 77.78 -61.40 -36.81
C CYS A 5 76.26 -61.19 -36.62
N PHE A 6 75.78 -60.17 -37.33
CA PHE A 6 74.40 -59.87 -37.72
C PHE A 6 73.48 -59.12 -36.75
N VAL A 7 73.73 -57.81 -36.75
CA VAL A 7 72.72 -56.74 -36.88
C VAL A 7 71.63 -57.15 -37.89
N ALA A 8 70.42 -57.46 -37.40
CA ALA A 8 69.17 -57.34 -38.15
C ALA A 8 67.98 -57.66 -37.23
N GLN A 9 67.74 -56.84 -36.21
CA GLN A 9 66.36 -56.61 -35.79
C GLN A 9 66.23 -55.13 -35.46
N TYR A 10 65.98 -54.42 -36.55
CA TYR A 10 65.48 -53.07 -36.60
C TYR A 10 64.40 -52.84 -35.55
N ALA A 11 64.56 -51.70 -34.88
CA ALA A 11 63.53 -50.71 -34.64
C ALA A 11 62.41 -51.05 -33.64
N GLU A 12 62.28 -50.13 -32.70
CA GLU A 12 61.10 -49.89 -31.86
C GLU A 12 60.88 -50.80 -30.65
N ALA A 13 61.94 -50.95 -29.86
CA ALA A 13 61.79 -51.04 -28.41
C ALA A 13 61.46 -49.64 -27.83
N PHE A 14 60.20 -49.20 -27.92
CA PHE A 14 59.57 -48.30 -26.93
C PHE A 14 58.06 -48.12 -27.24
N LYS A 15 57.28 -49.21 -27.18
CA LYS A 15 55.83 -49.07 -27.01
C LYS A 15 55.56 -48.58 -25.59
N ILE A 16 55.52 -47.25 -25.42
CA ILE A 16 54.92 -46.61 -24.25
C ILE A 16 53.48 -47.12 -24.18
N THR A 17 53.23 -48.05 -23.27
CA THR A 17 51.86 -48.44 -22.93
C THR A 17 51.29 -47.26 -22.15
N ALA A 18 50.62 -46.34 -22.85
CA ALA A 18 49.83 -45.32 -22.21
C ALA A 18 48.75 -46.04 -21.39
N LYS A 19 48.98 -46.14 -20.08
CA LYS A 19 47.97 -46.61 -19.14
C LYS A 19 46.82 -45.59 -19.23
N LYS A 20 45.76 -45.95 -19.95
CA LYS A 20 44.55 -45.14 -20.05
C LYS A 20 44.02 -45.00 -18.62
N VAL A 21 44.27 -43.85 -18.00
CA VAL A 21 43.67 -43.51 -16.71
C VAL A 21 42.17 -43.46 -16.99
N GLN A 22 41.42 -44.45 -16.51
CA GLN A 22 39.97 -44.33 -16.39
C GLN A 22 39.75 -43.22 -15.35
N LEU A 23 39.44 -42.03 -15.84
CA LEU A 23 38.81 -41.01 -15.01
C LEU A 23 37.50 -41.63 -14.48
N PRO A 24 37.17 -41.45 -13.20
CA PRO A 24 35.94 -41.99 -12.65
C PRO A 24 34.78 -41.48 -13.50
N GLU A 25 33.93 -42.39 -13.95
CA GLU A 25 32.69 -42.04 -14.62
C GLU A 25 31.86 -41.28 -13.59
N ASN A 26 31.92 -39.95 -13.64
CA ASN A 26 31.18 -39.09 -12.73
C ASN A 26 29.72 -39.31 -13.06
N ASP A 27 29.04 -40.07 -12.20
CA ASP A 27 27.67 -40.49 -12.41
C ASP A 27 26.83 -39.24 -12.64
N ASN A 28 26.37 -39.03 -13.88
CA ASN A 28 25.60 -37.85 -14.29
C ASN A 28 24.38 -37.66 -13.37
N ASN A 29 23.89 -38.75 -12.78
CA ASN A 29 22.83 -38.76 -11.79
C ASN A 29 23.26 -38.07 -10.48
N THR A 30 24.49 -38.30 -10.00
CA THR A 30 25.04 -37.64 -8.81
C THR A 30 25.21 -36.14 -9.02
N ILE A 31 25.75 -35.71 -10.17
CA ILE A 31 25.85 -34.29 -10.54
C ILE A 31 24.46 -33.66 -10.62
N PHE A 32 23.50 -34.34 -11.24
CA PHE A 32 22.11 -33.89 -11.34
C PHE A 32 21.48 -33.68 -9.96
N TRP A 33 21.64 -34.62 -9.02
CA TRP A 33 21.11 -34.47 -7.66
C TRP A 33 21.79 -33.34 -6.88
N ILE A 34 23.10 -33.14 -7.04
CA ILE A 34 23.81 -32.01 -6.43
C ILE A 34 23.26 -30.68 -6.97
N ILE A 35 23.08 -30.56 -8.29
CA ILE A 35 22.48 -29.38 -8.91
C ILE A 35 21.05 -29.17 -8.41
N ALA A 36 20.23 -30.22 -8.37
CA ALA A 36 18.85 -30.15 -7.89
C ALA A 36 18.77 -29.70 -6.43
N VAL A 37 19.67 -30.18 -5.56
CA VAL A 37 19.75 -29.75 -4.15
C VAL A 37 20.18 -28.29 -4.05
N VAL A 38 21.20 -27.86 -4.79
CA VAL A 38 21.69 -26.47 -4.78
C VAL A 38 20.61 -25.51 -5.28
N VAL A 39 19.95 -25.85 -6.40
CA VAL A 39 18.82 -25.08 -6.94
C VAL A 39 17.66 -25.07 -5.94
N GLY A 40 17.34 -26.21 -5.32
CA GLY A 40 16.32 -26.31 -4.28
C GLY A 40 16.62 -25.41 -3.08
N LEU A 41 17.86 -25.40 -2.58
CA LEU A 41 18.29 -24.52 -1.49
C LEU A 41 18.26 -23.04 -1.88
N ALA A 42 18.68 -22.71 -3.11
CA ALA A 42 18.61 -21.35 -3.62
C ALA A 42 17.15 -20.86 -3.73
N ILE A 43 16.24 -21.71 -4.20
CA ILE A 43 14.80 -21.41 -4.22
C ILE A 43 14.27 -21.25 -2.80
N LEU A 44 14.62 -22.12 -1.86
CA LEU A 44 14.17 -22.01 -0.46
C LEU A 44 14.69 -20.72 0.19
N LEU A 45 15.96 -20.36 -0.03
CA LEU A 45 16.53 -19.09 0.44
C LEU A 45 15.84 -17.89 -0.20
N TRP A 46 15.54 -17.95 -1.50
CA TRP A 46 14.80 -16.89 -2.18
C TRP A 46 13.37 -16.77 -1.63
N LEU A 47 12.66 -17.89 -1.44
CA LEU A 47 11.31 -17.93 -0.86
C LEU A 47 11.31 -17.41 0.57
N TYR A 48 12.33 -17.74 1.37
CA TYR A 48 12.49 -17.25 2.74
C TYR A 48 12.73 -15.74 2.76
N ASN A 49 13.70 -15.26 1.99
CA ASN A 49 14.07 -13.84 1.89
C ASN A 49 12.97 -12.98 1.24
N ASN A 50 12.09 -13.57 0.43
CA ASN A 50 10.96 -12.88 -0.21
C ASN A 50 9.60 -13.30 0.36
N SER A 51 9.58 -13.96 1.53
CA SER A 51 8.37 -14.53 2.12
C SER A 51 7.27 -13.49 2.34
N SER A 52 7.65 -12.26 2.71
CA SER A 52 6.74 -11.14 2.85
C SER A 52 6.08 -10.73 1.54
N LYS A 53 6.86 -10.57 0.47
CA LYS A 53 6.36 -10.28 -0.88
C LYS A 53 5.45 -11.39 -1.41
N ILE A 54 5.79 -12.65 -1.13
CA ILE A 54 4.98 -13.81 -1.53
C ILE A 54 3.64 -13.83 -0.79
N LYS A 55 3.63 -13.55 0.52
CA LYS A 55 2.38 -13.42 1.29
C LYS A 55 1.52 -12.26 0.78
N SER A 56 2.13 -11.12 0.51
CA SER A 56 1.48 -9.95 -0.10
C SER A 56 0.82 -10.31 -1.42
N LEU A 57 1.57 -10.96 -2.32
CA LEU A 57 1.10 -11.41 -3.62
C LEU A 57 -0.05 -12.42 -3.50
N PHE A 58 0.04 -13.35 -2.57
CA PHE A 58 -1.04 -14.32 -2.33
C PHE A 58 -2.30 -13.66 -1.76
N ARG A 59 -2.18 -12.65 -0.89
CA ARG A 59 -3.31 -11.84 -0.44
C ARG A 59 -3.96 -11.09 -1.60
N PHE A 60 -3.15 -10.51 -2.49
CA PHE A 60 -3.63 -9.86 -3.71
C PHE A 60 -4.42 -10.82 -4.60
N PHE A 61 -3.94 -12.06 -4.82
CA PHE A 61 -4.67 -13.06 -5.59
C PHE A 61 -5.99 -13.53 -4.96
N ARG A 62 -6.14 -13.42 -3.63
CA ARG A 62 -7.41 -13.69 -2.95
C ARG A 62 -8.42 -12.56 -3.11
N GLY A 63 -8.04 -11.44 -3.73
CA GLY A 63 -8.88 -10.26 -3.95
C GLY A 63 -8.60 -9.12 -2.98
N ASN A 64 -9.25 -7.98 -3.23
CA ASN A 64 -9.00 -6.74 -2.50
C ASN A 64 -9.91 -6.58 -1.26
N ILE A 65 -11.10 -7.19 -1.27
CA ILE A 65 -12.02 -7.20 -0.13
C ILE A 65 -11.73 -8.46 0.70
N GLN A 66 -11.07 -8.29 1.85
CA GLN A 66 -10.63 -9.39 2.70
C GLN A 66 -11.31 -9.32 4.08
N MET A 67 -11.98 -10.41 4.44
CA MET A 67 -12.65 -10.58 5.73
C MET A 67 -12.08 -11.81 6.44
N ALA A 68 -11.79 -11.68 7.73
CA ALA A 68 -11.49 -12.81 8.59
C ALA A 68 -12.75 -13.67 8.75
N LYS A 69 -12.57 -15.00 8.88
CA LYS A 69 -13.68 -15.94 9.09
C LYS A 69 -14.45 -15.67 10.38
N GLU A 70 -13.71 -15.25 11.41
CA GLU A 70 -14.22 -14.93 12.73
C GLU A 70 -13.71 -13.55 13.13
N THR A 71 -14.51 -12.83 13.90
CA THR A 71 -14.17 -11.54 14.48
C THR A 71 -14.70 -11.47 15.90
N ASP A 72 -13.89 -10.88 16.77
CA ASP A 72 -14.21 -10.52 18.16
C ASP A 72 -14.81 -9.12 18.27
N LEU A 73 -14.89 -8.38 17.17
CA LEU A 73 -15.45 -7.04 17.13
C LEU A 73 -16.97 -7.07 17.10
N THR A 74 -17.57 -6.21 17.93
CA THR A 74 -19.00 -5.88 17.83
C THR A 74 -19.32 -5.25 16.46
N GLU A 75 -20.59 -5.21 16.07
CA GLU A 75 -21.00 -4.63 14.79
C GLU A 75 -20.59 -3.14 14.66
N ASP A 76 -20.72 -2.34 15.73
CA ASP A 76 -20.26 -0.94 15.73
C ASP A 76 -18.74 -0.83 15.58
N GLN A 77 -17.98 -1.67 16.27
CA GLN A 77 -16.53 -1.72 16.10
C GLN A 77 -16.13 -2.12 14.68
N GLN A 78 -16.82 -3.08 14.07
CA GLN A 78 -16.59 -3.45 12.68
C GLN A 78 -16.91 -2.28 11.74
N ARG A 79 -18.04 -1.59 11.94
CA ARG A 79 -18.41 -0.39 11.18
C ARG A 79 -17.32 0.68 11.22
N LYS A 80 -16.76 0.98 12.40
CA LYS A 80 -15.67 1.94 12.54
C LYS A 80 -14.38 1.48 11.87
N VAL A 81 -14.02 0.21 12.00
CA VAL A 81 -12.85 -0.37 11.29
C VAL A 81 -13.04 -0.31 9.78
N LEU A 82 -14.28 -0.46 9.29
CA LEU A 82 -14.62 -0.39 7.87
C LEU A 82 -14.42 1.00 7.24
N LEU A 83 -14.24 2.06 8.04
CA LEU A 83 -13.82 3.37 7.54
C LEU A 83 -12.44 3.29 6.85
N SER A 84 -11.56 2.34 7.24
CA SER A 84 -10.32 2.10 6.50
C SER A 84 -10.53 1.31 5.19
N GLY A 85 -11.76 0.95 4.82
CA GLY A 85 -12.08 -0.02 3.78
C GLY A 85 -11.43 0.26 2.43
N VAL A 86 -11.43 1.53 1.96
CA VAL A 86 -10.76 1.88 0.70
C VAL A 86 -9.25 1.62 0.77
N PHE A 87 -8.60 1.98 1.88
CA PHE A 87 -7.17 1.78 2.04
C PHE A 87 -6.82 0.30 2.28
N SER A 88 -7.65 -0.40 3.06
CA SER A 88 -7.55 -1.85 3.24
C SER A 88 -7.70 -2.59 1.92
N SER A 89 -8.58 -2.13 1.03
CA SER A 89 -8.78 -2.71 -0.31
C SER A 89 -7.51 -2.61 -1.14
N GLN A 90 -6.88 -1.43 -1.14
CA GLN A 90 -5.59 -1.20 -1.84
C GLN A 90 -4.45 -2.08 -1.31
N LYS A 91 -4.51 -2.47 -0.03
CA LYS A 91 -3.47 -3.27 0.63
C LYS A 91 -3.84 -4.74 0.78
N SER A 92 -5.00 -5.16 0.27
CA SER A 92 -5.59 -6.49 0.50
C SER A 92 -5.56 -6.87 1.99
N ALA A 93 -5.83 -5.90 2.86
CA ALA A 93 -5.80 -6.04 4.30
C ALA A 93 -7.19 -6.43 4.84
N LEU A 94 -7.21 -7.11 5.99
CA LEU A 94 -8.45 -7.52 6.65
C LEU A 94 -9.25 -6.29 7.11
N MET A 95 -10.57 -6.36 6.95
CA MET A 95 -11.46 -5.21 7.15
C MET A 95 -12.41 -5.35 8.36
N ASN A 96 -12.50 -6.53 8.98
CA ASN A 96 -13.40 -6.81 10.10
C ASN A 96 -12.69 -7.18 11.40
N THR A 97 -11.37 -6.96 11.49
CA THR A 97 -10.56 -7.22 12.68
C THR A 97 -9.53 -6.12 12.86
N ILE A 98 -8.98 -5.98 14.07
CA ILE A 98 -7.88 -5.02 14.30
C ILE A 98 -6.64 -5.40 13.51
N LYS A 99 -6.27 -6.69 13.51
CA LYS A 99 -5.11 -7.17 12.76
C LYS A 99 -5.32 -6.97 11.26
N THR A 100 -4.40 -6.29 10.60
CA THR A 100 -4.48 -6.02 9.16
C THR A 100 -4.22 -7.26 8.30
N GLY A 101 -3.63 -8.30 8.89
CA GLY A 101 -3.16 -9.49 8.16
C GLY A 101 -1.87 -9.25 7.37
N MET A 102 -1.31 -8.04 7.44
CA MET A 102 0.02 -7.74 6.93
C MET A 102 1.07 -8.32 7.87
N ASP A 103 2.19 -8.83 7.34
CA ASP A 103 3.27 -9.32 8.20
C ASP A 103 4.17 -8.20 8.74
N ARG A 104 5.07 -8.54 9.66
CA ARG A 104 5.93 -7.58 10.34
C ARG A 104 6.77 -6.74 9.38
N GLU A 105 7.31 -7.35 8.32
CA GLU A 105 8.18 -6.67 7.34
C GLU A 105 7.35 -5.71 6.48
N GLU A 106 6.15 -6.11 6.05
CA GLU A 106 5.23 -5.24 5.32
C GLU A 106 4.85 -4.03 6.17
N ARG A 107 4.48 -4.25 7.43
CA ARG A 107 4.11 -3.18 8.36
C ARG A 107 5.28 -2.22 8.61
N GLN A 108 6.49 -2.73 8.87
CA GLN A 108 7.68 -1.90 9.07
C GLN A 108 8.05 -1.10 7.83
N THR A 109 7.97 -1.72 6.65
CA THR A 109 8.21 -1.03 5.38
C THR A 109 7.19 0.08 5.16
N MET A 110 5.91 -0.19 5.40
CA MET A 110 4.85 0.80 5.24
C MET A 110 5.00 1.97 6.22
N LEU A 111 5.22 1.69 7.50
CA LEU A 111 5.38 2.71 8.54
C LEU A 111 6.66 3.52 8.32
N ALA A 112 7.83 2.89 8.30
CA ALA A 112 9.11 3.60 8.25
C ALA A 112 9.40 4.22 6.88
N LYS A 113 9.27 3.45 5.78
CA LYS A 113 9.63 3.94 4.43
C LYS A 113 8.48 4.64 3.73
N GLY A 114 7.25 4.16 3.92
CA GLY A 114 6.07 4.70 3.25
C GLY A 114 5.51 5.97 3.91
N TRP A 115 5.57 6.03 5.25
CA TRP A 115 4.93 7.09 6.03
C TRP A 115 5.90 7.90 6.90
N GLY A 116 7.18 7.49 7.00
CA GLY A 116 8.15 8.18 7.85
C GLY A 116 7.90 7.98 9.35
N ILE A 117 7.33 6.83 9.74
CA ILE A 117 6.96 6.48 11.13
C ILE A 117 7.88 5.36 11.64
N PRO A 118 9.13 5.66 12.05
CA PRO A 118 10.04 4.64 12.58
C PRO A 118 9.82 4.32 14.07
N ASN A 119 8.99 5.07 14.79
CA ASN A 119 8.86 4.97 16.24
C ASN A 119 7.50 5.47 16.76
N LYS A 120 7.31 5.35 18.09
CA LYS A 120 6.10 5.78 18.80
C LYS A 120 5.80 7.28 18.67
N GLU A 121 6.81 8.14 18.74
CA GLU A 121 6.64 9.59 18.69
C GLU A 121 6.07 10.03 17.33
N SER A 122 6.76 9.66 16.25
CA SER A 122 6.30 9.90 14.87
C SER A 122 4.92 9.27 14.56
N ALA A 123 4.57 8.17 15.22
CA ALA A 123 3.26 7.55 15.11
C ALA A 123 2.17 8.45 15.70
N ILE A 124 2.38 8.91 16.94
CA ILE A 124 1.45 9.83 17.63
C ILE A 124 1.30 11.13 16.83
N ASP A 125 2.40 11.71 16.35
CA ASP A 125 2.35 12.94 15.55
C ASP A 125 1.54 12.75 14.26
N THR A 126 1.73 11.62 13.57
CA THR A 126 0.99 11.32 12.34
C THR A 126 -0.50 11.11 12.61
N LEU A 127 -0.84 10.37 13.66
CA LEU A 127 -2.23 10.11 14.02
C LEU A 127 -2.92 11.40 14.45
N ASN A 128 -2.27 12.23 15.28
CA ASN A 128 -2.76 13.55 15.66
C ASN A 128 -2.94 14.47 14.45
N TYR A 129 -2.01 14.46 13.50
CA TYR A 129 -2.13 15.23 12.27
C TYR A 129 -3.36 14.80 11.46
N LEU A 130 -3.57 13.50 11.28
CA LEU A 130 -4.74 12.98 10.57
C LEU A 130 -6.04 13.31 11.32
N GLU A 131 -6.05 13.24 12.64
CA GLU A 131 -7.21 13.54 13.51
C GLU A 131 -7.61 15.02 13.54
N HIS A 132 -6.65 15.94 13.54
CA HIS A 132 -6.93 17.37 13.76
C HIS A 132 -6.89 18.23 12.50
N ALA A 133 -6.06 17.85 11.51
CA ALA A 133 -5.78 18.71 10.37
C ALA A 133 -5.92 17.98 9.03
N GLY A 134 -5.03 17.02 8.76
CA GLY A 134 -5.01 16.25 7.53
C GLY A 134 -5.05 17.09 6.24
N THR A 135 -5.47 16.47 5.15
CA THR A 135 -5.69 17.16 3.88
C THR A 135 -6.92 18.09 3.96
N ARG A 136 -7.94 17.75 4.74
CA ARG A 136 -9.19 18.53 4.86
C ARG A 136 -9.04 19.95 5.41
N ARG A 137 -7.94 20.27 6.11
CA ARG A 137 -7.75 21.59 6.77
C ARG A 137 -7.93 22.82 5.87
N PHE A 138 -7.62 22.70 4.58
CA PHE A 138 -7.73 23.80 3.62
C PHE A 138 -8.99 23.73 2.77
N PHE A 139 -9.86 22.74 3.00
CA PHE A 139 -11.03 22.53 2.15
C PHE A 139 -11.96 23.73 2.09
N PRO A 140 -12.27 24.45 3.20
CA PRO A 140 -13.09 25.67 3.10
C PRO A 140 -12.50 26.71 2.14
N GLN A 141 -11.18 26.90 2.16
CA GLN A 141 -10.49 27.84 1.27
C GLN A 141 -10.48 27.35 -0.17
N VAL A 142 -10.39 26.03 -0.40
CA VAL A 142 -10.54 25.44 -1.72
C VAL A 142 -11.93 25.70 -2.28
N VAL A 143 -12.98 25.57 -1.47
CA VAL A 143 -14.36 25.87 -1.87
C VAL A 143 -14.52 27.35 -2.27
N GLU A 144 -13.96 28.28 -1.49
CA GLU A 144 -13.98 29.70 -1.85
C GLU A 144 -13.17 29.99 -3.13
N ALA A 145 -12.02 29.34 -3.31
CA ALA A 145 -11.22 29.49 -4.51
C ALA A 145 -11.96 29.03 -5.78
N LEU A 146 -12.71 27.92 -5.70
CA LEU A 146 -13.57 27.42 -6.78
C LEU A 146 -14.67 28.41 -7.17
N LYS A 147 -15.19 29.22 -6.23
CA LYS A 147 -16.15 30.29 -6.54
C LYS A 147 -15.50 31.47 -7.27
N LEU A 148 -14.28 31.83 -6.87
CA LEU A 148 -13.57 32.98 -7.44
C LEU A 148 -13.17 32.75 -8.91
N LYS A 149 -12.78 31.51 -9.28
CA LYS A 149 -12.36 31.08 -10.64
C LYS A 149 -11.24 31.91 -11.30
N ASN A 150 -10.67 32.88 -10.60
CA ASN A 150 -9.64 33.78 -11.10
C ASN A 150 -8.37 33.66 -10.26
N LYS A 151 -7.27 33.28 -10.92
CA LYS A 151 -5.98 33.05 -10.26
C LYS A 151 -5.50 34.22 -9.38
N LYS A 152 -5.59 35.47 -9.87
CA LYS A 152 -5.12 36.64 -9.10
C LYS A 152 -6.01 36.88 -7.88
N ALA A 153 -7.33 36.77 -8.04
CA ALA A 153 -8.27 36.92 -6.94
C ALA A 153 -8.08 35.83 -5.87
N ILE A 154 -7.84 34.58 -6.29
CA ILE A 154 -7.55 33.48 -5.37
C ILE A 154 -6.23 33.73 -4.62
N GLN A 155 -5.16 34.13 -5.31
CA GLN A 155 -3.88 34.42 -4.67
C GLN A 155 -3.99 35.55 -3.63
N GLN A 156 -4.76 36.60 -3.93
CA GLN A 156 -5.05 37.66 -2.97
C GLN A 156 -5.85 37.12 -1.77
N TYR A 157 -6.92 36.37 -2.02
CA TYR A 157 -7.73 35.73 -0.97
C TYR A 157 -6.88 34.88 -0.01
N LEU A 158 -5.96 34.07 -0.54
CA LEU A 158 -5.09 33.23 0.30
C LEU A 158 -4.10 34.07 1.12
N ALA A 159 -3.53 35.14 0.52
CA ALA A 159 -2.65 36.06 1.22
C ALA A 159 -3.37 36.83 2.35
N ASP A 160 -4.65 37.13 2.17
CA ASP A 160 -5.47 37.79 3.19
C ASP A 160 -5.95 36.81 4.28
N THR A 161 -6.06 35.51 3.95
CA THR A 161 -6.58 34.46 4.86
C THR A 161 -5.52 33.92 5.81
N PHE A 162 -4.28 33.75 5.35
CA PHE A 162 -3.22 33.08 6.12
C PHE A 162 -2.07 34.04 6.45
N GLN A 163 -1.55 33.92 7.67
CA GLN A 163 -0.36 34.66 8.10
C GLN A 163 0.94 33.91 7.76
N ASN A 164 0.89 32.58 7.68
CA ASN A 164 2.06 31.73 7.45
C ASN A 164 2.24 31.42 5.96
N GLU A 165 3.42 31.70 5.41
CA GLU A 165 3.72 31.43 3.99
C GLU A 165 3.62 29.95 3.60
N GLY A 166 3.90 29.04 4.53
CA GLY A 166 3.73 27.60 4.35
C GLY A 166 2.27 27.20 4.17
N ASP A 167 1.36 27.79 4.94
CA ASP A 167 -0.08 27.57 4.78
C ASP A 167 -0.61 28.15 3.47
N ILE A 168 -0.15 29.35 3.08
CA ILE A 168 -0.47 29.94 1.77
C ILE A 168 -0.05 28.99 0.65
N ARG A 169 1.18 28.47 0.71
CA ARG A 169 1.71 27.55 -0.31
C ARG A 169 0.95 26.23 -0.33
N GLY A 170 0.71 25.63 0.83
CA GLY A 170 0.01 24.35 0.95
C GLY A 170 -1.45 24.46 0.49
N CYS A 171 -2.14 25.53 0.86
CA CYS A 171 -3.50 25.79 0.40
C CYS A 171 -3.53 26.05 -1.11
N TRP A 172 -2.60 26.84 -1.63
CA TRP A 172 -2.49 27.11 -3.06
C TRP A 172 -2.28 25.82 -3.87
N GLU A 173 -1.43 24.90 -3.39
CA GLU A 173 -1.23 23.60 -4.02
C GLU A 173 -2.52 22.76 -4.05
N GLN A 174 -3.26 22.68 -2.94
CA GLN A 174 -4.55 21.98 -2.91
C GLN A 174 -5.58 22.61 -3.85
N VAL A 175 -5.60 23.95 -3.97
CA VAL A 175 -6.45 24.65 -4.93
C VAL A 175 -6.11 24.22 -6.36
N GLN A 176 -4.82 24.19 -6.71
CA GLN A 176 -4.38 23.73 -8.03
C GLN A 176 -4.81 22.29 -8.30
N TYR A 177 -4.68 21.40 -7.31
CA TYR A 177 -5.13 20.03 -7.43
C TYR A 177 -6.65 19.91 -7.56
N ALA A 178 -7.42 20.72 -6.84
CA ALA A 178 -8.88 20.75 -6.95
C ALA A 178 -9.29 21.10 -8.39
N PHE A 179 -8.86 22.26 -8.90
CA PHE A 179 -9.14 22.68 -10.27
C PHE A 179 -8.69 21.65 -11.31
N GLY A 180 -7.52 21.04 -11.13
CA GLY A 180 -6.98 20.03 -12.04
C GLY A 180 -7.68 18.67 -11.98
N SER A 181 -8.49 18.40 -10.95
CA SER A 181 -9.10 17.08 -10.74
C SER A 181 -10.61 17.04 -11.01
N ILE A 182 -11.30 18.18 -11.08
CA ILE A 182 -12.77 18.23 -11.26
C ILE A 182 -13.25 17.42 -12.47
N ASP A 183 -12.62 17.62 -13.64
CA ASP A 183 -13.01 16.90 -14.87
C ASP A 183 -12.82 15.38 -14.74
N SER A 184 -11.72 14.94 -14.13
CA SER A 184 -11.46 13.52 -13.91
C SER A 184 -12.42 12.90 -12.87
N LEU A 185 -12.77 13.65 -11.82
CA LEU A 185 -13.75 13.22 -10.83
C LEU A 185 -15.14 13.07 -11.46
N MET A 186 -15.54 13.98 -12.36
CA MET A 186 -16.79 13.86 -13.12
C MET A 186 -16.75 12.67 -14.09
N LYS A 187 -15.65 12.49 -14.83
CA LYS A 187 -15.47 11.37 -15.76
C LYS A 187 -15.59 10.01 -15.07
N GLU A 188 -14.99 9.87 -13.89
CA GLU A 188 -15.06 8.65 -13.07
C GLU A 188 -16.35 8.52 -12.25
N GLN A 189 -17.31 9.44 -12.43
CA GLN A 189 -18.61 9.49 -11.74
C GLN A 189 -18.48 9.54 -10.21
N ILE A 190 -17.37 10.11 -9.72
CA ILE A 190 -17.16 10.38 -8.30
C ILE A 190 -18.03 11.55 -7.87
N ILE A 191 -18.10 12.60 -8.69
CA ILE A 191 -18.96 13.77 -8.50
C ILE A 191 -19.79 14.00 -9.76
N LYS A 192 -20.96 14.63 -9.61
CA LYS A 192 -21.78 15.08 -10.74
C LYS A 192 -21.32 16.44 -11.29
N ASP A 193 -20.95 17.33 -10.39
CA ASP A 193 -20.56 18.72 -10.66
C ASP A 193 -19.74 19.30 -9.49
N GLU A 194 -19.35 20.57 -9.60
CA GLU A 194 -18.65 21.30 -8.51
C GLU A 194 -19.47 21.37 -7.22
N ALA A 195 -20.82 21.40 -7.27
CA ALA A 195 -21.64 21.46 -6.07
C ALA A 195 -21.59 20.13 -5.29
N ASP A 196 -21.59 19.00 -6.00
CA ASP A 196 -21.42 17.67 -5.40
C ASP A 196 -20.02 17.51 -4.78
N PHE A 197 -18.97 18.06 -5.41
CA PHE A 197 -17.62 18.13 -4.83
C PHE A 197 -17.61 18.86 -3.48
N VAL A 198 -18.25 20.03 -3.40
CA VAL A 198 -18.36 20.82 -2.17
C VAL A 198 -19.18 20.10 -1.10
N ARG A 199 -20.30 19.47 -1.49
CA ARG A 199 -21.20 18.75 -0.58
C ARG A 199 -20.53 17.53 0.05
N ILE A 200 -19.83 16.73 -0.75
CA ILE A 200 -19.22 15.48 -0.29
C ILE A 200 -17.94 15.77 0.52
N GLY A 201 -17.08 16.66 0.02
CA GLY A 201 -15.84 17.03 0.69
C GLY A 201 -14.82 15.88 0.89
N PRO A 202 -13.68 16.14 1.55
CA PRO A 202 -12.53 15.23 1.57
C PRO A 202 -12.37 14.41 2.87
N ASP A 203 -13.30 14.51 3.82
CA ASP A 203 -13.11 14.02 5.19
C ASP A 203 -12.75 12.53 5.29
N ALA A 204 -13.34 11.69 4.43
CA ALA A 204 -13.08 10.26 4.46
C ALA A 204 -11.62 9.89 4.13
N TRP A 205 -10.90 10.71 3.36
CA TRP A 205 -9.49 10.46 3.04
C TRP A 205 -8.60 10.47 4.27
N ASP A 206 -8.84 11.40 5.19
CA ASP A 206 -8.09 11.46 6.45
C ASP A 206 -8.62 10.44 7.45
N ALA A 207 -9.95 10.32 7.59
CA ALA A 207 -10.59 9.37 8.50
C ALA A 207 -10.20 7.91 8.20
N GLY A 208 -10.28 7.49 6.93
CA GLY A 208 -9.93 6.12 6.54
C GLY A 208 -8.45 5.80 6.72
N ARG A 209 -7.56 6.79 6.49
CA ARG A 209 -6.13 6.64 6.76
C ARG A 209 -5.83 6.63 8.26
N LEU A 210 -6.54 7.43 9.06
CA LEU A 210 -6.41 7.44 10.51
C LEU A 210 -6.70 6.05 11.10
N VAL A 211 -7.83 5.43 10.73
CA VAL A 211 -8.18 4.07 11.17
C VAL A 211 -7.13 3.05 10.72
N PHE A 212 -6.70 3.10 9.47
CA PHE A 212 -5.70 2.15 8.95
C PHE A 212 -4.36 2.27 9.69
N MET A 213 -3.89 3.50 9.88
CA MET A 213 -2.61 3.77 10.52
C MET A 213 -2.64 3.48 12.01
N ALA A 214 -3.76 3.76 12.71
CA ALA A 214 -3.92 3.43 14.12
C ALA A 214 -3.78 1.90 14.34
N ARG A 215 -4.43 1.09 13.49
CA ARG A 215 -4.30 -0.38 13.51
C ARG A 215 -2.85 -0.83 13.30
N LEU A 216 -2.17 -0.28 12.29
CA LEU A 216 -0.77 -0.62 12.02
C LEU A 216 0.18 -0.24 13.16
N CYS A 217 0.01 0.95 13.73
CA CYS A 217 0.79 1.43 14.86
C CYS A 217 0.56 0.55 16.09
N ARG A 218 -0.68 0.13 16.32
CA ARG A 218 -1.01 -0.82 17.39
C ARG A 218 -0.35 -2.18 17.19
N GLU A 219 -0.34 -2.71 15.97
CA GLU A 219 0.33 -3.99 15.63
C GLU A 219 1.88 -3.94 15.68
N GLN A 220 2.47 -2.76 15.89
CA GLN A 220 3.90 -2.56 16.16
C GLN A 220 4.16 -2.09 17.61
N ASP A 221 3.14 -2.11 18.47
CA ASP A 221 3.20 -1.66 19.86
C ASP A 221 3.66 -0.19 20.01
N TYR A 222 3.42 0.65 18.99
CA TYR A 222 3.68 2.10 19.06
C TYR A 222 2.60 2.82 19.88
N ILE A 223 1.38 2.31 19.89
CA ILE A 223 0.24 2.81 20.67
C ILE A 223 -0.47 1.66 21.37
N THR A 224 -1.23 1.95 22.44
CA THR A 224 -2.05 0.95 23.16
C THR A 224 -3.38 0.69 22.45
N ASP A 225 -4.12 -0.33 22.90
CA ASP A 225 -5.46 -0.63 22.38
C ASP A 225 -6.42 0.54 22.65
N GLU A 226 -6.33 1.16 23.83
CA GLU A 226 -7.15 2.32 24.21
C GLU A 226 -6.88 3.50 23.29
N GLN A 227 -5.61 3.82 23.03
CA GLN A 227 -5.23 4.90 22.12
C GLN A 227 -5.69 4.63 20.69
N MET A 228 -5.57 3.40 20.22
CA MET A 228 -6.05 3.02 18.89
C MET A 228 -7.55 3.27 18.77
N TRP A 229 -8.35 2.85 19.75
CA TRP A 229 -9.80 3.05 19.73
C TRP A 229 -10.18 4.54 19.81
N GLN A 230 -9.45 5.35 20.59
CA GLN A 230 -9.64 6.80 20.60
C GLN A 230 -9.49 7.42 19.19
N TYR A 231 -8.45 7.05 18.45
CA TYR A 231 -8.26 7.52 17.08
C TYR A 231 -9.30 6.98 16.10
N ILE A 232 -9.76 5.75 16.30
CA ILE A 232 -10.82 5.16 15.48
C ILE A 232 -12.16 5.87 15.72
N ASP A 233 -12.49 6.18 16.97
CA ASP A 233 -13.68 6.94 17.33
C ASP A 233 -13.60 8.38 16.78
N ALA A 234 -12.44 9.03 16.85
CA ALA A 234 -12.25 10.34 16.23
C ALA A 234 -12.43 10.31 14.70
N ALA A 235 -11.92 9.27 14.03
CA ALA A 235 -12.15 9.07 12.60
C ALA A 235 -13.64 8.89 12.26
N ASP A 236 -14.37 8.20 13.14
CA ASP A 236 -15.80 8.00 13.01
C ASP A 236 -16.57 9.32 13.14
N GLU A 237 -16.22 10.15 14.11
CA GLU A 237 -16.77 11.49 14.24
C GLU A 237 -16.48 12.36 13.01
N ILE A 238 -15.25 12.33 12.49
CA ILE A 238 -14.87 13.06 11.28
C ILE A 238 -15.76 12.65 10.10
N ALA A 239 -15.95 11.35 9.90
CA ALA A 239 -16.74 10.81 8.80
C ALA A 239 -18.22 11.24 8.89
N HIS A 240 -18.82 11.15 10.08
CA HIS A 240 -20.26 11.39 10.27
C HIS A 240 -20.64 12.87 10.39
N ARG A 241 -19.66 13.78 10.45
CA ARG A 241 -19.94 15.23 10.44
C ARG A 241 -20.53 15.70 9.12
N THR A 242 -20.10 15.13 8.00
CA THR A 242 -20.44 15.62 6.66
C THR A 242 -21.05 14.54 5.76
N LEU A 243 -20.81 13.26 6.06
CA LEU A 243 -21.23 12.15 5.21
C LEU A 243 -22.41 11.39 5.83
N THR A 244 -23.24 10.81 4.98
CA THR A 244 -24.48 10.13 5.41
C THR A 244 -24.60 8.69 4.93
N CYS A 245 -23.70 8.24 4.06
CA CYS A 245 -23.70 6.87 3.56
C CYS A 245 -22.30 6.43 3.08
N TRP A 246 -22.12 5.12 2.95
CA TRP A 246 -20.88 4.51 2.45
C TRP A 246 -20.48 4.96 1.03
N GLU A 247 -21.44 5.27 0.18
CA GLU A 247 -21.14 5.77 -1.17
C GLU A 247 -20.49 7.15 -1.13
N ASP A 248 -21.08 8.07 -0.36
CA ASP A 248 -20.48 9.40 -0.12
C ASP A 248 -19.13 9.26 0.58
N PHE A 249 -18.96 8.31 1.52
CA PHE A 249 -17.66 8.03 2.13
C PHE A 249 -16.60 7.59 1.11
N GLY A 250 -16.92 6.64 0.24
CA GLY A 250 -16.02 6.20 -0.82
C GLY A 250 -15.65 7.33 -1.79
N LYS A 251 -16.62 8.16 -2.17
CA LYS A 251 -16.39 9.34 -3.03
C LYS A 251 -15.53 10.40 -2.34
N SER A 252 -15.82 10.69 -1.08
CA SER A 252 -15.08 11.62 -0.23
C SER A 252 -13.61 11.21 -0.11
N TYR A 253 -13.33 9.91 0.01
CA TYR A 253 -11.97 9.39 0.06
C TYR A 253 -11.18 9.73 -1.21
N ILE A 254 -11.81 9.65 -2.37
CA ILE A 254 -11.18 9.99 -3.66
C ILE A 254 -11.02 11.50 -3.83
N ILE A 255 -12.00 12.30 -3.41
CA ILE A 255 -11.89 13.76 -3.38
C ILE A 255 -10.70 14.21 -2.54
N GLY A 256 -10.58 13.71 -1.30
CA GLY A 256 -9.45 14.06 -0.44
C GLY A 256 -8.11 13.57 -0.98
N ARG A 257 -8.07 12.42 -1.65
CA ARG A 257 -6.87 11.98 -2.37
C ARG A 257 -6.47 12.95 -3.47
N CYS A 258 -7.43 13.43 -4.27
CA CYS A 258 -7.17 14.43 -5.29
C CYS A 258 -6.62 15.71 -4.69
N LEU A 259 -7.15 16.17 -3.55
CA LEU A 259 -6.59 17.33 -2.84
C LEU A 259 -5.18 17.10 -2.30
N TRP A 260 -4.73 15.84 -2.18
CA TRP A 260 -3.38 15.51 -1.72
C TRP A 260 -2.37 15.37 -2.86
N CYS A 261 -2.75 14.81 -4.02
CA CYS A 261 -1.81 14.54 -5.12
C CYS A 261 -2.37 14.74 -6.54
N GLY A 262 -3.49 15.42 -6.68
CA GLY A 262 -4.24 15.51 -7.93
C GLY A 262 -4.64 14.13 -8.48
N THR A 263 -4.65 14.01 -9.80
CA THR A 263 -4.98 12.77 -10.52
C THR A 263 -3.77 11.86 -10.79
N ALA A 264 -2.63 12.15 -10.16
CA ALA A 264 -1.45 11.32 -10.27
C ALA A 264 -1.61 9.96 -9.55
N ASN A 265 -0.65 9.06 -9.81
CA ASN A 265 -0.47 7.80 -9.10
C ASN A 265 -1.68 6.85 -9.21
N TYR A 266 -2.09 6.49 -10.43
CA TYR A 266 -3.15 5.49 -10.66
C TYR A 266 -4.54 5.92 -10.15
N PHE A 267 -4.97 7.14 -10.48
CA PHE A 267 -6.24 7.70 -10.03
C PHE A 267 -7.44 6.77 -10.31
N GLU A 268 -7.56 6.25 -11.53
CA GLU A 268 -8.68 5.39 -11.95
C GLU A 268 -8.71 4.08 -11.16
N VAL A 269 -7.54 3.52 -10.83
CA VAL A 269 -7.41 2.32 -10.00
C VAL A 269 -7.90 2.59 -8.58
N MET A 270 -7.52 3.74 -8.01
CA MET A 270 -7.96 4.14 -6.67
C MET A 270 -9.45 4.43 -6.63
N ALA A 271 -9.99 5.12 -7.65
CA ALA A 271 -11.42 5.32 -7.82
C ALA A 271 -12.16 3.98 -7.94
N GLY A 272 -11.59 3.01 -8.66
CA GLY A 272 -12.08 1.63 -8.74
C GLY A 272 -12.15 0.94 -7.38
N HIS A 273 -11.10 1.01 -6.56
CA HIS A 273 -11.12 0.45 -5.20
C HIS A 273 -12.21 1.05 -4.32
N ALA A 274 -12.39 2.37 -4.35
CA ALA A 274 -13.48 3.02 -3.62
C ALA A 274 -14.85 2.57 -4.15
N ARG A 275 -15.01 2.52 -5.48
CA ARG A 275 -16.24 2.08 -6.14
C ARG A 275 -16.61 0.64 -5.78
N ASP A 276 -15.65 -0.26 -5.78
CA ASP A 276 -15.87 -1.65 -5.37
C ASP A 276 -16.41 -1.72 -3.94
N MET A 277 -15.94 -0.87 -3.03
CA MET A 277 -16.43 -0.87 -1.65
C MET A 277 -17.91 -0.48 -1.56
N TYR A 278 -18.43 0.51 -2.29
CA TYR A 278 -19.85 0.89 -2.18
C TYR A 278 -20.78 0.20 -3.20
N SER A 279 -20.25 -0.36 -4.28
CA SER A 279 -21.06 -0.96 -5.36
C SER A 279 -21.05 -2.49 -5.37
N ASN A 280 -19.97 -3.15 -4.95
CA ASN A 280 -19.87 -4.60 -5.01
C ASN A 280 -20.83 -5.25 -3.99
N PRO A 281 -21.74 -6.17 -4.42
CA PRO A 281 -22.65 -6.86 -3.51
C PRO A 281 -21.96 -7.65 -2.39
N LYS A 282 -20.70 -8.05 -2.59
CA LYS A 282 -19.89 -8.77 -1.60
C LYS A 282 -19.12 -7.86 -0.65
N SER A 283 -19.20 -6.54 -0.84
CA SER A 283 -18.53 -5.59 0.04
C SER A 283 -19.18 -5.59 1.43
N PRO A 284 -18.40 -5.54 2.52
CA PRO A 284 -18.95 -5.40 3.87
C PRO A 284 -19.75 -4.10 4.08
N TRP A 285 -19.52 -3.06 3.27
CA TRP A 285 -20.35 -1.84 3.30
C TRP A 285 -21.79 -2.08 2.83
N LYS A 286 -22.09 -3.22 2.20
CA LYS A 286 -23.46 -3.62 1.87
C LYS A 286 -24.20 -4.29 3.02
N SER A 287 -23.47 -4.87 3.96
CA SER A 287 -24.04 -5.61 5.10
C SER A 287 -24.07 -4.82 6.40
N ILE A 288 -23.13 -3.90 6.60
CA ILE A 288 -23.04 -3.07 7.80
C ILE A 288 -23.46 -1.64 7.44
N ARG A 289 -24.39 -1.07 8.20
CA ARG A 289 -24.88 0.29 7.98
C ARG A 289 -23.78 1.31 8.29
N PHE A 290 -23.72 2.39 7.51
CA PHE A 290 -22.85 3.54 7.76
C PHE A 290 -23.25 4.21 9.08
#